data_AF-A0A8T7HVN3-F1
#
_entry.id   AF-A0A8T7HVN3-F1
#
_cell.length_a   1.000
_cell.length_b   1.000
_cell.length_c   1.000
_cell.angle_alpha   90.00
_cell.angle_beta   90.00
_cell.angle_gamma   90.00
#
_symmetry.space_group_name_H-M   'P 1'
#
loop_
_entity.id
_entity.type
_entity.pdbx_description
1 polymer ?
#
loop_
_entity_poly.entity_id
_entity_poly.type
_entity_poly.pdbx_seq_one_letter_code
_entity_poly.pdbx_strand_id
1 'polypeptide(L)'
;MTIRIVISSVVALGLLVGCADKPVAAPAPPPPPPATEVVAPQEPQPSAQEAAERRAQEEQARRRAEERRAQQQAQREAYEAARRRAEAERREREARERANDRAGSSMQPPASSGFNEPKKEFPWPPAKPSSFTQVPTDLFGLRPNQVSALGALDMAIRRSLAKGGYYDASYYSIPGQPNAFALVTRLEKYNLDGSAVAREERWVAKLSRQSSFSLGSYLKSLFFAEQGNYRVIVFVVTAQDIQQWSKPIQARVAKDWIAKGGPSLPSRIQRQPLSPAHKVFALIYEFEKNCDDCENIDTAIVQTIPGRLQTKEHLSMTSVWE
;
A
#
# COMPACT_ATOMS: atom_id res chain seq x y z
N MET A 1 2.89 38.41 -3.36
CA MET A 1 4.25 37.86 -3.58
C MET A 1 4.13 36.80 -4.66
N THR A 2 4.57 37.11 -5.88
CA THR A 2 4.30 36.32 -7.08
C THR A 2 5.64 35.94 -7.68
N ILE A 3 5.97 34.65 -7.70
CA ILE A 3 7.23 34.14 -8.26
C ILE A 3 6.99 33.78 -9.73
N ARG A 4 7.66 34.51 -10.64
CA ARG A 4 7.77 34.19 -12.07
C ARG A 4 9.02 33.31 -12.26
N ILE A 5 8.87 32.17 -12.91
CA ILE A 5 9.99 31.34 -13.40
C ILE A 5 10.20 31.67 -14.88
N VAL A 6 11.43 32.08 -15.22
CA VAL A 6 11.91 32.36 -16.57
C VAL A 6 12.61 31.11 -17.10
N ILE A 7 12.24 30.66 -18.30
CA ILE A 7 12.92 29.60 -19.05
C ILE A 7 13.83 30.29 -20.07
N SER A 8 15.14 30.06 -20.00
CA SER A 8 16.10 30.51 -21.01
C SER A 8 16.54 29.35 -21.90
N SER A 9 16.28 29.49 -23.20
CA SER A 9 16.88 28.72 -24.28
C SER A 9 18.27 29.26 -24.60
N VAL A 10 19.24 28.38 -24.90
CA VAL A 10 20.50 28.75 -25.55
C VAL A 10 20.77 27.79 -26.69
N VAL A 11 20.71 28.32 -27.91
CA VAL A 11 21.28 27.77 -29.14
C VAL A 11 22.60 28.51 -29.36
N ALA A 12 23.68 27.79 -29.67
CA ALA A 12 24.90 28.40 -30.18
C ALA A 12 25.49 27.54 -31.31
N LEU A 13 25.40 28.12 -32.51
CA LEU A 13 26.01 27.72 -33.76
C LEU A 13 27.43 28.32 -33.81
N GLY A 14 28.44 27.56 -34.22
CA GLY A 14 29.81 28.06 -34.37
C GLY A 14 30.56 27.37 -35.50
N LEU A 15 30.56 27.99 -36.68
CA LEU A 15 31.46 27.73 -37.80
C LEU A 15 32.71 28.60 -37.62
N LEU A 16 33.91 28.03 -37.78
CA LEU A 16 35.14 28.79 -38.01
C LEU A 16 35.96 28.17 -39.15
N VAL A 17 36.30 29.06 -40.08
CA VAL A 17 37.16 28.89 -41.26
C VAL A 17 38.50 29.57 -40.97
N GLY A 18 39.58 29.01 -41.52
CA GLY A 18 40.88 29.66 -41.68
C GLY A 18 42.02 28.69 -41.34
N CYS A 19 43.19 28.68 -41.97
CA CYS A 19 43.78 29.34 -43.13
C CYS A 19 44.93 28.41 -43.58
N ALA A 20 45.33 28.51 -44.84
CA ALA A 20 46.37 27.69 -45.45
C ALA A 20 47.79 28.08 -45.01
N ASP A 21 48.63 27.08 -44.70
CA ASP A 21 50.09 27.20 -44.69
C ASP A 21 50.72 26.16 -45.63
N LYS A 22 51.69 26.63 -46.43
CA LYS A 22 52.41 25.88 -47.46
C LYS A 22 53.26 24.75 -46.86
N PRO A 23 53.23 23.53 -47.41
CA PRO A 23 54.13 22.47 -47.00
C PRO A 23 55.55 22.69 -47.54
N VAL A 24 56.53 22.69 -46.64
CA VAL A 24 57.95 22.54 -46.95
C VAL A 24 58.19 21.07 -47.33
N ALA A 25 58.88 20.84 -48.45
CA ALA A 25 59.17 19.51 -48.97
C ALA A 25 60.03 18.70 -47.99
N ALA A 26 59.44 17.65 -47.42
CA ALA A 26 60.15 16.65 -46.64
C ALA A 26 60.89 15.66 -47.56
N PRO A 27 62.08 15.18 -47.17
CA PRO A 27 62.85 14.21 -47.95
C PRO A 27 62.10 12.89 -48.11
N ALA A 28 62.28 12.27 -49.27
CA ALA A 28 61.60 11.03 -49.65
C ALA A 28 61.84 9.91 -48.62
N PRO A 29 60.78 9.21 -48.16
CA PRO A 29 60.92 8.08 -47.25
C PRO A 29 61.61 6.90 -47.97
N PRO A 30 62.40 6.09 -47.26
CA PRO A 30 63.00 4.88 -47.81
C PRO A 30 61.93 3.89 -48.28
N PRO A 31 62.22 3.05 -49.30
CA PRO A 31 61.27 2.09 -49.82
C PRO A 31 60.78 1.14 -48.71
N PRO A 32 59.48 0.80 -48.68
CA PRO A 32 58.94 -0.10 -47.68
C PRO A 32 59.59 -1.49 -47.80
N PRO A 33 59.85 -2.17 -46.67
CA PRO A 33 60.32 -3.55 -46.71
C PRO A 33 59.32 -4.43 -47.45
N PRO A 34 59.78 -5.51 -48.12
CA PRO A 34 58.91 -6.42 -48.84
C PRO A 34 57.80 -6.93 -47.93
N ALA A 35 56.55 -6.85 -48.42
CA ALA A 35 55.36 -7.23 -47.67
C ALA A 35 55.49 -8.68 -47.20
N THR A 36 55.70 -8.87 -45.90
CA THR A 36 55.57 -10.17 -45.27
C THR A 36 54.10 -10.56 -45.36
N GLU A 37 53.81 -11.61 -46.12
CA GLU A 37 52.48 -12.19 -46.24
C GLU A 37 52.05 -12.69 -44.84
N VAL A 38 51.29 -11.85 -44.14
CA VAL A 38 50.68 -12.20 -42.86
C VAL A 38 49.57 -13.21 -43.17
N VAL A 39 49.92 -14.49 -43.12
CA VAL A 39 48.96 -15.59 -43.16
C VAL A 39 47.97 -15.35 -42.02
N ALA A 40 46.73 -15.01 -42.37
CA ALA A 40 45.66 -14.79 -41.40
C ALA A 40 45.54 -16.05 -40.51
N PRO A 41 45.46 -15.89 -39.18
CA PRO A 41 45.25 -17.03 -38.29
C PRO A 41 44.00 -17.79 -38.74
N GLN A 42 44.16 -19.04 -39.14
CA GLN A 42 43.01 -19.90 -39.38
C GLN A 42 42.29 -20.08 -38.03
N GLU A 43 41.06 -19.57 -37.93
CA GLU A 43 40.24 -19.81 -36.74
C GLU A 43 40.06 -21.32 -36.58
N PRO A 44 40.37 -21.87 -35.38
CA PRO A 44 40.23 -23.30 -35.15
C PRO A 44 38.78 -23.70 -35.37
N GLN A 45 38.55 -24.65 -36.28
CA GLN A 45 37.21 -25.18 -36.48
C GLN A 45 36.76 -25.90 -35.21
N PRO A 46 35.53 -25.63 -34.71
CA PRO A 46 35.01 -26.32 -33.54
C PRO A 46 34.97 -27.81 -33.80
N SER A 47 35.35 -28.59 -32.78
CA SER A 47 35.28 -30.04 -32.85
C SER A 47 33.83 -30.49 -33.09
N ALA A 48 33.65 -31.70 -33.65
CA ALA A 48 32.31 -32.26 -33.88
C ALA A 48 31.48 -32.36 -32.59
N GLN A 49 32.14 -32.51 -31.43
CA GLN A 49 31.50 -32.55 -30.12
C GLN A 49 30.94 -31.17 -29.72
N GLU A 50 31.72 -30.10 -29.83
CA GLU A 50 31.28 -28.75 -29.52
C GLU A 50 30.13 -28.29 -30.42
N ALA A 51 30.15 -28.68 -31.70
CA ALA A 51 29.05 -28.39 -32.63
C ALA A 51 27.76 -29.11 -32.23
N ALA A 52 27.85 -30.35 -31.74
CA ALA A 52 26.70 -31.11 -31.25
C ALA A 52 26.12 -30.52 -29.95
N GLU A 53 26.98 -30.13 -29.00
CA GLU A 53 26.57 -29.49 -27.76
C GLU A 53 25.87 -28.16 -27.98
N ARG A 54 26.39 -27.32 -28.89
CA ARG A 54 25.74 -26.05 -29.26
C ARG A 54 24.34 -26.27 -29.84
N ARG A 55 24.17 -27.27 -30.72
CA ARG A 55 22.85 -27.62 -31.28
C ARG A 55 21.88 -28.08 -30.20
N ALA A 56 22.33 -28.89 -29.25
CA ALA A 56 21.51 -29.35 -28.13
C ALA A 56 21.09 -28.19 -27.20
N GLN A 57 22.02 -27.28 -26.89
CA GLN A 57 21.73 -26.09 -26.09
C GLN A 57 20.75 -25.15 -26.80
N GLU A 58 20.92 -24.92 -28.10
CA GLU A 58 19.99 -24.11 -28.89
C GLU A 58 18.59 -24.72 -28.94
N GLU A 59 18.49 -26.04 -29.10
CA GLU A 59 17.20 -26.73 -29.07
C GLU A 59 16.52 -26.61 -27.70
N GLN A 60 17.29 -26.80 -26.62
CA GLN A 60 16.77 -26.63 -25.26
C GLN A 60 16.32 -25.18 -25.00
N ALA A 61 17.06 -24.20 -25.50
CA ALA A 61 16.71 -22.79 -25.41
C ALA A 61 15.42 -22.48 -26.18
N ARG A 62 15.23 -23.04 -27.38
CA ARG A 62 14.00 -22.92 -28.17
C ARG A 62 12.80 -23.51 -27.44
N ARG A 63 12.91 -24.74 -26.91
CA ARG A 63 11.85 -25.39 -26.12
C ARG A 63 11.45 -24.55 -24.91
N ARG A 64 12.42 -24.03 -24.15
CA ARG A 64 12.16 -23.13 -23.01
C ARG A 64 11.50 -21.81 -23.43
N ALA A 65 11.86 -21.28 -24.59
CA ALA A 65 11.25 -20.04 -25.10
C ALA A 65 9.79 -20.27 -25.54
N GLU A 66 9.49 -21.40 -26.18
CA GLU A 66 8.13 -21.79 -26.55
C GLU A 66 7.25 -22.03 -25.32
N GLU A 67 7.77 -22.74 -24.32
CA GLU A 67 7.05 -22.97 -23.05
C GLU A 67 6.71 -21.65 -22.34
N ARG A 68 7.66 -20.70 -22.26
CA ARG A 68 7.39 -19.37 -21.69
C ARG A 68 6.32 -18.61 -22.47
N ARG A 69 6.31 -18.69 -23.81
CA ARG A 69 5.27 -18.06 -24.64
C ARG A 69 3.90 -18.67 -24.36
N ALA A 70 3.82 -20.00 -24.26
CA ALA A 70 2.59 -20.70 -23.92
C ALA A 70 2.07 -20.32 -22.52
N GLN A 71 2.95 -20.26 -21.51
CA GLN A 71 2.60 -19.82 -20.16
C GLN A 71 2.09 -18.37 -20.13
N GLN A 72 2.75 -17.45 -20.87
CA GLN A 72 2.31 -16.06 -20.97
C GLN A 72 0.95 -15.93 -21.65
N GLN A 73 0.68 -16.73 -22.69
CA GLN A 73 -0.63 -16.74 -23.33
C GLN A 73 -1.72 -17.26 -22.38
N ALA A 74 -1.47 -18.37 -21.68
CA ALA A 74 -2.41 -18.91 -20.70
C ALA A 74 -2.71 -17.92 -19.57
N GLN A 75 -1.70 -17.18 -19.08
CA GLN A 75 -1.88 -16.13 -18.08
C GLN A 75 -2.76 -14.98 -18.60
N ARG A 76 -2.56 -14.54 -19.85
CA ARG A 76 -3.38 -13.49 -20.48
C ARG A 76 -4.83 -13.93 -20.62
N GLU A 77 -5.07 -15.14 -21.10
CA GLU A 77 -6.41 -15.70 -21.26
C GLU A 77 -7.12 -15.84 -19.91
N ALA A 78 -6.41 -16.30 -18.87
CA ALA A 78 -6.94 -16.40 -17.51
C ALA A 78 -7.33 -15.02 -16.95
N TYR A 79 -6.50 -14.00 -17.17
CA TYR A 79 -6.78 -12.62 -16.76
C TYR A 79 -8.02 -12.06 -17.47
N GLU A 80 -8.14 -12.26 -18.78
CA GLU A 80 -9.31 -11.81 -19.54
C GLU A 80 -10.59 -12.57 -19.15
N ALA A 81 -10.50 -13.85 -18.83
CA ALA A 81 -11.62 -14.62 -18.32
C ALA A 81 -12.08 -14.11 -16.94
N ALA A 82 -11.14 -13.79 -16.04
CA ALA A 82 -11.46 -13.19 -14.74
C ALA A 82 -12.12 -11.81 -14.89
N ARG A 83 -11.62 -10.96 -15.79
CA ARG A 83 -12.22 -9.64 -16.08
C ARG A 83 -13.66 -9.77 -16.57
N ARG A 84 -13.91 -10.71 -17.50
CA ARG A 84 -15.27 -10.99 -18.01
C ARG A 84 -16.23 -11.47 -16.92
N ARG A 85 -15.78 -12.31 -15.99
CA ARG A 85 -16.58 -12.76 -14.84
C ARG A 85 -16.95 -11.60 -13.91
N ALA A 86 -15.98 -10.76 -13.57
CA ALA A 86 -16.22 -9.60 -12.70
C ALA A 86 -17.20 -8.59 -13.33
N GLU A 87 -17.11 -8.37 -14.65
CA GLU A 87 -18.07 -7.51 -15.36
C GLU A 87 -19.48 -8.12 -15.39
N ALA A 88 -19.60 -9.44 -15.57
CA ALA A 88 -20.89 -10.14 -15.53
C ALA A 88 -21.54 -10.05 -14.14
N GLU A 89 -20.78 -10.30 -13.06
CA GLU A 89 -21.26 -10.18 -11.68
C GLU A 89 -21.71 -8.75 -11.36
N ARG A 90 -20.97 -7.74 -11.84
CA ARG A 90 -21.37 -6.33 -11.67
C ARG A 90 -22.68 -6.03 -12.39
N ARG A 91 -22.85 -6.50 -13.63
CA ARG A 91 -24.11 -6.33 -14.38
C ARG A 91 -25.28 -7.02 -13.68
N GLU A 92 -25.07 -8.22 -13.13
CA GLU A 92 -26.10 -8.93 -12.38
C GLU A 92 -26.50 -8.17 -11.12
N ARG A 93 -25.51 -7.65 -10.37
CA ARG A 93 -25.78 -6.83 -9.19
C ARG A 93 -26.56 -5.56 -9.53
N GLU A 94 -26.15 -4.83 -10.57
CA GLU A 94 -26.85 -3.63 -11.04
C GLU A 94 -28.29 -3.96 -11.51
N ALA A 95 -28.50 -5.11 -12.15
CA ALA A 95 -29.84 -5.58 -12.53
C ALA A 95 -30.72 -5.90 -11.31
N ARG A 96 -30.17 -6.55 -10.28
CA ARG A 96 -30.88 -6.85 -9.03
C ARG A 96 -31.25 -5.58 -8.27
N GLU A 97 -30.34 -4.60 -8.19
CA GLU A 97 -30.59 -3.31 -7.55
C GLU A 97 -31.73 -2.56 -8.28
N ARG A 98 -31.70 -2.49 -9.62
CA ARG A 98 -32.79 -1.90 -10.41
C ARG A 98 -34.13 -2.62 -10.26
N ALA A 99 -34.13 -3.94 -10.12
CA ALA A 99 -35.34 -4.72 -9.88
C ALA A 99 -35.93 -4.40 -8.49
N ASN A 100 -35.08 -4.23 -7.48
CA ASN A 100 -35.48 -3.88 -6.12
C ASN A 100 -36.04 -2.45 -6.04
N ASP A 101 -35.41 -1.49 -6.73
CA ASP A 101 -35.89 -0.11 -6.82
C ASP A 101 -37.28 -0.02 -7.48
N ARG A 102 -37.54 -0.87 -8.49
CA ARG A 102 -38.84 -0.94 -9.17
C ARG A 102 -39.92 -1.59 -8.31
N ALA A 103 -39.56 -2.48 -7.40
CA ALA A 103 -40.48 -3.12 -6.45
C ALA A 103 -40.74 -2.26 -5.18
N GLY A 104 -39.86 -1.30 -4.87
CA GLY A 104 -39.87 -0.53 -3.62
C GLY A 104 -40.75 0.73 -3.57
N SER A 105 -41.45 1.12 -4.65
CA SER A 105 -42.24 2.38 -4.69
C SER A 105 -43.57 2.39 -3.92
N SER A 106 -43.84 1.42 -3.04
CA SER A 106 -45.09 1.42 -2.23
C SER A 106 -44.91 0.89 -0.79
N MET A 107 -43.77 1.13 -0.15
CA MET A 107 -43.69 0.97 1.31
C MET A 107 -43.05 2.19 1.96
N GLN A 108 -43.93 3.00 2.56
CA GLN A 108 -43.59 3.94 3.61
C GLN A 108 -42.79 3.17 4.68
N PRO A 109 -41.57 3.59 5.05
CA PRO A 109 -40.78 2.84 6.02
C PRO A 109 -41.50 2.88 7.38
N PRO A 110 -41.71 1.74 8.05
CA PRO A 110 -42.23 1.73 9.41
C PRO A 110 -41.24 2.47 10.32
N ALA A 111 -41.80 3.22 11.26
CA ALA A 111 -41.05 3.94 12.28
C ALA A 111 -39.99 3.04 12.91
N SER A 112 -38.77 3.57 12.95
CA SER A 112 -37.57 3.03 13.56
C SER A 112 -37.82 2.30 14.89
N SER A 113 -37.80 0.98 14.83
CA SER A 113 -37.50 0.14 15.99
C SER A 113 -35.99 0.18 16.23
N GLY A 114 -35.60 0.74 17.37
CA GLY A 114 -34.21 0.82 17.81
C GLY A 114 -33.64 -0.56 18.06
N PHE A 115 -32.93 -1.12 17.07
CA PHE A 115 -31.98 -2.18 17.34
C PHE A 115 -30.79 -1.56 18.08
N ASN A 116 -30.74 -1.83 19.38
CA ASN A 116 -29.64 -1.50 20.27
C ASN A 116 -28.47 -2.43 19.91
N GLU A 117 -27.78 -2.15 18.81
CA GLU A 117 -26.57 -2.87 18.42
C GLU A 117 -25.52 -2.67 19.54
N PRO A 118 -24.96 -3.74 20.13
CA PRO A 118 -24.02 -3.61 21.24
C PRO A 118 -22.78 -2.83 20.79
N LYS A 119 -22.76 -1.56 21.19
CA LYS A 119 -21.74 -0.57 20.85
C LYS A 119 -20.41 -0.95 21.49
N LYS A 120 -19.46 -1.41 20.68
CA LYS A 120 -18.06 -1.57 21.13
C LYS A 120 -17.41 -0.20 21.23
N GLU A 121 -16.88 0.11 22.40
CA GLU A 121 -16.26 1.40 22.68
C GLU A 121 -14.73 1.30 22.59
N PHE A 122 -14.13 2.34 22.03
CA PHE A 122 -12.68 2.48 22.00
C PHE A 122 -12.21 2.95 23.39
N PRO A 123 -11.09 2.42 23.94
CA PRO A 123 -10.56 2.88 25.21
C PRO A 123 -10.26 4.39 25.18
N TRP A 124 -10.78 5.13 26.16
CA TRP A 124 -10.62 6.57 26.25
C TRP A 124 -10.24 7.00 27.68
N PRO A 125 -9.20 7.82 27.88
CA PRO A 125 -8.32 8.39 26.87
C PRO A 125 -7.49 7.32 26.13
N PRO A 126 -7.15 7.54 24.84
CA PRO A 126 -6.37 6.59 24.07
C PRO A 126 -5.03 6.30 24.75
N ALA A 127 -4.53 5.08 24.57
CA ALA A 127 -3.17 4.77 25.00
C ALA A 127 -2.16 5.65 24.29
N LYS A 128 -1.05 5.97 24.96
CA LYS A 128 0.01 6.80 24.40
C LYS A 128 0.51 6.21 23.07
N PRO A 129 0.33 6.92 21.94
CA PRO A 129 0.83 6.46 20.65
C PRO A 129 2.34 6.66 20.57
N SER A 130 2.97 5.93 19.66
CA SER A 130 4.37 6.09 19.26
C SER A 130 4.58 7.45 18.57
N SER A 131 3.64 7.82 17.71
CA SER A 131 3.52 9.16 17.11
C SER A 131 2.05 9.45 16.81
N PHE A 132 1.64 10.73 16.81
CA PHE A 132 0.31 11.13 16.34
C PHE A 132 0.35 12.46 15.61
N THR A 133 -0.67 12.71 14.78
CA THR A 133 -0.89 14.03 14.18
C THR A 133 -2.37 14.23 13.84
N GLN A 134 -2.77 15.49 13.69
CA GLN A 134 -4.05 15.82 13.06
C GLN A 134 -3.87 15.73 11.54
N VAL A 135 -4.67 14.89 10.89
CA VAL A 135 -4.71 14.74 9.44
C VAL A 135 -5.62 15.84 8.87
N PRO A 136 -5.12 16.68 7.95
CA PRO A 136 -5.95 17.65 7.24
C PRO A 136 -7.11 16.96 6.51
N THR A 137 -8.34 17.46 6.68
CA THR A 137 -9.55 16.83 6.12
C THR A 137 -9.67 17.00 4.59
N ASP A 138 -8.97 17.98 4.03
CA ASP A 138 -8.83 18.22 2.60
C ASP A 138 -8.04 17.12 1.88
N LEU A 139 -7.14 16.40 2.56
CA LEU A 139 -6.50 15.18 2.02
C LEU A 139 -7.53 14.09 1.69
N PHE A 140 -8.71 14.13 2.30
CA PHE A 140 -9.82 13.23 2.01
C PHE A 140 -10.79 13.78 0.96
N GLY A 141 -10.43 14.88 0.29
CA GLY A 141 -11.24 15.54 -0.74
C GLY A 141 -12.50 16.22 -0.18
N LEU A 142 -12.56 16.44 1.13
CA LEU A 142 -13.69 17.10 1.78
C LEU A 142 -13.43 18.60 1.88
N ARG A 143 -14.41 19.40 1.44
CA ARG A 143 -14.33 20.85 1.49
C ARG A 143 -15.05 21.38 2.74
N PRO A 144 -14.53 22.43 3.41
CA PRO A 144 -15.11 22.98 4.65
C PRO A 144 -16.60 23.36 4.58
N ASN A 145 -17.11 23.66 3.37
CA ASN A 145 -18.49 24.12 3.15
C ASN A 145 -19.38 23.08 2.45
N GLN A 146 -18.90 21.84 2.29
CA GLN A 146 -19.69 20.78 1.69
C GLN A 146 -20.43 20.00 2.78
N VAL A 147 -21.76 20.11 2.81
CA VAL A 147 -22.60 19.28 3.69
C VAL A 147 -22.30 17.82 3.38
N SER A 148 -21.68 17.15 4.34
CA SER A 148 -21.25 15.75 4.24
C SER A 148 -21.65 15.04 5.53
N ALA A 149 -21.83 13.73 5.44
CA ALA A 149 -22.04 12.90 6.63
C ALA A 149 -20.71 12.26 7.07
N LEU A 150 -20.61 11.82 8.33
CA LEU A 150 -19.44 11.09 8.81
C LEU A 150 -19.16 9.82 7.99
N GLY A 151 -20.19 9.20 7.41
CA GLY A 151 -20.02 8.09 6.48
C GLY A 151 -19.25 8.46 5.20
N ALA A 152 -19.37 9.70 4.71
CA ALA A 152 -18.61 10.16 3.55
C ALA A 152 -17.12 10.31 3.87
N LEU A 153 -16.79 10.81 5.07
CA LEU A 153 -15.42 10.87 5.56
C LEU A 153 -14.83 9.48 5.79
N ASP A 154 -15.57 8.56 6.40
CA ASP A 154 -15.17 7.15 6.52
C ASP A 154 -14.83 6.54 5.14
N MET A 155 -15.71 6.70 4.15
CA MET A 155 -15.46 6.19 2.80
C MET A 155 -14.23 6.82 2.14
N ALA A 156 -13.92 8.08 2.44
CA ALA A 156 -12.72 8.73 1.93
C ALA A 156 -11.45 8.18 2.58
N ILE A 157 -11.44 8.04 3.92
CA ILE A 157 -10.34 7.40 4.67
C ILE A 157 -10.08 5.99 4.15
N ARG A 158 -11.15 5.17 4.02
CA ARG A 158 -11.04 3.80 3.50
C ARG A 158 -10.53 3.72 2.07
N ARG A 159 -10.90 4.67 1.20
CA ARG A 159 -10.38 4.71 -0.17
C ARG A 159 -8.88 5.00 -0.21
N SER A 160 -8.41 5.92 0.62
CA SER A 160 -6.97 6.19 0.74
C SER A 160 -6.21 4.98 1.29
N LEU A 161 -6.73 4.37 2.36
CA LEU A 161 -6.21 3.13 2.93
C LEU A 161 -6.16 1.97 1.92
N ALA A 162 -7.19 1.82 1.08
CA ALA A 162 -7.25 0.78 0.06
C ALA A 162 -6.15 0.93 -1.00
N LYS A 163 -5.74 2.16 -1.35
CA LYS A 163 -4.59 2.41 -2.25
C LYS A 163 -3.30 1.83 -1.65
N GLY A 164 -3.12 2.01 -0.34
CA GLY A 164 -2.02 1.42 0.42
C GLY A 164 -2.16 -0.09 0.68
N GLY A 165 -3.26 -0.72 0.27
CA GLY A 165 -3.51 -2.16 0.44
C GLY A 165 -4.22 -2.55 1.75
N TYR A 166 -4.72 -1.60 2.52
CA TYR A 166 -5.51 -1.86 3.74
C TYR A 166 -6.99 -2.01 3.38
N TYR A 167 -7.48 -3.25 3.42
CA TYR A 167 -8.90 -3.56 3.17
C TYR A 167 -9.67 -3.91 4.44
N ASP A 168 -8.95 -4.30 5.50
CA ASP A 168 -9.52 -4.71 6.78
C ASP A 168 -9.38 -3.59 7.81
N ALA A 169 -10.49 -3.24 8.45
CA ALA A 169 -10.55 -2.27 9.53
C ALA A 169 -11.62 -2.63 10.56
N SER A 170 -11.39 -2.21 11.79
CA SER A 170 -12.28 -2.43 12.93
C SER A 170 -12.77 -1.10 13.48
N TYR A 171 -14.08 -1.01 13.67
CA TYR A 171 -14.78 0.21 14.06
C TYR A 171 -15.17 0.21 15.52
N TYR A 172 -14.99 1.37 16.15
CA TYR A 172 -15.38 1.61 17.52
C TYR A 172 -16.06 2.96 17.63
N SER A 173 -16.97 3.04 18.59
CA SER A 173 -17.46 4.35 19.02
C SER A 173 -16.56 4.93 20.11
N ILE A 174 -16.58 6.25 20.27
CA ILE A 174 -15.86 6.91 21.36
C ILE A 174 -16.80 7.11 22.56
N PRO A 175 -16.40 6.72 23.79
CA PRO A 175 -17.18 6.95 25.01
C PRO A 175 -17.58 8.43 25.16
N GLY A 176 -18.84 8.68 25.53
CA GLY A 176 -19.36 10.03 25.73
C GLY A 176 -19.47 10.91 24.47
N GLN A 177 -19.10 10.41 23.28
CA GLN A 177 -19.11 11.18 22.04
C GLN A 177 -19.99 10.51 20.97
N PRO A 178 -21.25 10.94 20.78
CA PRO A 178 -22.20 10.29 19.88
C PRO A 178 -21.86 10.46 18.39
N ASN A 179 -21.09 11.50 18.05
CA ASN A 179 -20.73 11.86 16.67
C ASN A 179 -19.24 11.62 16.40
N ALA A 180 -18.66 10.61 17.05
CA ALA A 180 -17.24 10.27 16.92
C ALA A 180 -17.05 8.78 16.77
N PHE A 181 -15.98 8.40 16.08
CA PHE A 181 -15.61 7.01 15.89
C PHE A 181 -14.09 6.84 15.81
N ALA A 182 -13.63 5.63 16.10
CA ALA A 182 -12.29 5.18 15.79
C ALA A 182 -12.34 4.07 14.73
N LEU A 183 -11.43 4.16 13.76
CA LEU A 183 -11.16 3.14 12.76
C LEU A 183 -9.75 2.61 13.01
N VAL A 184 -9.65 1.33 13.31
CA VAL A 184 -8.39 0.62 13.62
C VAL A 184 -8.00 -0.23 12.42
N THR A 185 -6.82 -0.02 11.84
CA THR A 185 -6.32 -0.88 10.77
C THR A 185 -5.89 -2.25 11.30
N ARG A 186 -5.80 -3.23 10.42
CA ARG A 186 -5.05 -4.47 10.70
C ARG A 186 -3.59 -4.17 11.10
N LEU A 187 -2.98 -5.13 11.78
CA LEU A 187 -1.55 -5.09 12.12
C LEU A 187 -0.72 -5.31 10.86
N GLU A 188 0.29 -4.47 10.68
CA GLU A 188 1.18 -4.47 9.53
C GLU A 188 2.64 -4.66 9.95
N LYS A 189 3.37 -5.53 9.25
CA LYS A 189 4.84 -5.58 9.29
C LYS A 189 5.42 -4.53 8.34
N TYR A 190 6.36 -3.73 8.82
CA TYR A 190 6.98 -2.65 8.04
C TYR A 190 8.51 -2.63 8.21
N ASN A 191 9.20 -2.06 7.23
CA ASN A 191 10.65 -1.87 7.24
C ASN A 191 11.03 -0.65 8.10
N LEU A 192 12.30 -0.55 8.53
CA LEU A 192 12.76 0.56 9.36
C LEU A 192 12.59 1.95 8.70
N ASP A 193 12.55 2.00 7.37
CA ASP A 193 12.31 3.23 6.59
C ASP A 193 10.81 3.59 6.48
N GLY A 194 9.91 2.81 7.08
CA GLY A 194 8.48 3.04 7.04
C GLY A 194 7.76 2.37 5.87
N SER A 195 8.50 1.85 4.90
CA SER A 195 7.94 1.15 3.75
C SER A 195 7.30 -0.17 4.15
N ALA A 196 6.31 -0.60 3.37
CA ALA A 196 5.69 -1.89 3.56
C ALA A 196 6.65 -3.03 3.17
N VAL A 197 6.70 -4.09 3.97
CA VAL A 197 7.36 -5.35 3.58
C VAL A 197 6.63 -5.94 2.35
N ALA A 198 7.30 -6.82 1.60
CA ALA A 198 6.71 -7.52 0.46
C ALA A 198 5.34 -8.13 0.80
N ARG A 199 4.42 -8.13 -0.17
CA ARG A 199 2.97 -8.32 0.02
C ARG A 199 2.57 -9.58 0.80
N GLU A 200 3.39 -10.63 0.72
CA GLU A 200 3.13 -11.93 1.36
C GLU A 200 3.47 -11.93 2.86
N GLU A 201 4.44 -11.13 3.28
CA GLU A 201 4.96 -11.04 4.66
C GLU A 201 4.45 -9.79 5.40
N ARG A 202 3.97 -8.78 4.67
CA ARG A 202 3.42 -7.52 5.20
C ARG A 202 2.36 -7.73 6.28
N TRP A 203 1.68 -8.86 6.23
CA TRP A 203 0.39 -9.09 6.82
C TRP A 203 0.44 -10.31 7.73
N VAL A 204 0.51 -10.08 9.04
CA VAL A 204 0.71 -11.12 10.07
C VAL A 204 -0.41 -12.16 10.14
N ALA A 205 -1.52 -11.94 9.43
CA ALA A 205 -2.56 -12.95 9.26
C ALA A 205 -3.05 -12.98 7.80
N LYS A 206 -2.98 -14.17 7.19
CA LYS A 206 -3.80 -14.53 6.04
C LYS A 206 -5.22 -14.78 6.54
N LEU A 207 -6.04 -13.73 6.56
CA LEU A 207 -7.48 -13.90 6.79
C LEU A 207 -8.05 -14.64 5.58
N SER A 208 -8.29 -15.95 5.71
CA SER A 208 -8.96 -16.73 4.67
C SER A 208 -10.38 -16.20 4.50
N ARG A 209 -10.73 -15.84 3.26
CA ARG A 209 -12.01 -15.22 2.87
C ARG A 209 -13.24 -16.14 2.99
N GLN A 210 -13.09 -17.36 3.50
CA GLN A 210 -14.17 -18.34 3.60
C GLN A 210 -14.10 -19.02 4.97
N SER A 211 -15.26 -19.09 5.63
CA SER A 211 -15.51 -19.63 6.98
C SER A 211 -15.02 -18.77 8.16
N SER A 212 -15.96 -18.14 8.85
CA SER A 212 -15.91 -17.67 10.24
C SER A 212 -14.53 -17.19 10.77
N PHE A 213 -14.33 -15.88 10.86
CA PHE A 213 -13.21 -15.27 11.59
C PHE A 213 -13.04 -15.93 12.97
N SER A 214 -11.98 -16.71 13.15
CA SER A 214 -11.61 -17.29 14.45
C SER A 214 -10.51 -16.43 15.07
N LEU A 215 -10.87 -15.70 16.12
CA LEU A 215 -9.96 -14.93 16.98
C LEU A 215 -8.71 -15.75 17.36
N GLY A 216 -8.87 -17.05 17.63
CA GLY A 216 -7.77 -17.96 17.97
C GLY A 216 -6.75 -18.15 16.84
N SER A 217 -7.19 -18.21 15.57
CA SER A 217 -6.29 -18.37 14.42
C SER A 217 -5.48 -17.10 14.10
N TYR A 218 -6.10 -15.93 14.28
CA TYR A 218 -5.44 -14.63 14.15
C TYR A 218 -4.39 -14.42 15.25
N LEU A 219 -4.75 -14.74 16.49
CA LEU A 219 -3.84 -14.68 17.65
C LEU A 219 -2.66 -15.66 17.50
N LYS A 220 -2.90 -16.85 16.95
CA LYS A 220 -1.87 -17.86 16.67
C LYS A 220 -0.90 -17.38 15.58
N SER A 221 -1.39 -16.78 14.50
CA SER A 221 -0.55 -16.25 13.41
C SER A 221 0.36 -15.10 13.87
N LEU A 222 -0.11 -14.32 14.85
CA LEU A 222 0.68 -13.29 15.53
C LEU A 222 1.69 -13.83 16.55
N PHE A 223 1.46 -15.03 17.08
CA PHE A 223 2.41 -15.75 17.93
C PHE A 223 3.62 -16.24 17.13
N PHE A 224 3.36 -16.73 15.92
CA PHE A 224 4.38 -17.16 14.95
C PHE A 224 4.84 -16.04 14.00
N ALA A 225 4.51 -14.79 14.30
CA ALA A 225 4.98 -13.66 13.51
C ALA A 225 6.51 -13.59 13.60
N GLU A 226 7.20 -13.40 12.49
CA GLU A 226 8.66 -13.26 12.50
C GLU A 226 9.11 -12.05 13.32
N GLN A 227 10.38 -12.02 13.71
CA GLN A 227 11.04 -10.84 14.23
C GLN A 227 10.83 -9.64 13.28
N GLY A 228 10.64 -8.45 13.85
CA GLY A 228 10.51 -7.24 13.04
C GLY A 228 9.68 -6.13 13.67
N ASN A 229 9.41 -5.12 12.85
CA ASN A 229 8.67 -3.93 13.24
C ASN A 229 7.22 -4.04 12.77
N TYR A 230 6.31 -3.72 13.67
CA TYR A 230 4.87 -3.80 13.43
C TYR A 230 4.19 -2.48 13.76
N ARG A 231 3.14 -2.14 13.03
CA ARG A 231 2.33 -0.96 13.34
C ARG A 231 0.83 -1.20 13.21
N VAL A 232 0.09 -0.46 14.03
CA VAL A 232 -1.35 -0.27 13.91
C VAL A 232 -1.60 1.22 13.76
N ILE A 233 -2.46 1.57 12.80
CA ILE A 233 -2.90 2.95 12.57
C ILE A 233 -4.33 3.06 13.05
N VAL A 234 -4.58 4.00 13.96
CA VAL A 234 -5.92 4.32 14.45
C VAL A 234 -6.30 5.71 13.97
N PHE A 235 -7.35 5.81 13.17
CA PHE A 235 -7.97 7.08 12.82
C PHE A 235 -9.09 7.38 13.81
N VAL A 236 -8.95 8.47 14.54
CA VAL A 236 -9.99 8.98 15.45
C VAL A 236 -10.64 10.19 14.79
N VAL A 237 -11.93 10.09 14.54
CA VAL A 237 -12.75 11.20 14.06
C VAL A 237 -13.58 11.73 15.21
N THR A 238 -13.32 12.96 15.64
CA THR A 238 -13.96 13.57 16.80
C THR A 238 -13.99 15.09 16.71
N ALA A 239 -14.97 15.72 17.33
CA ALA A 239 -15.02 17.17 17.52
C ALA A 239 -14.29 17.65 18.79
N GLN A 240 -13.73 16.74 19.59
CA GLN A 240 -13.02 17.03 20.83
C GLN A 240 -11.51 16.87 20.65
N ASP A 241 -10.73 17.67 21.37
CA ASP A 241 -9.28 17.53 21.41
C ASP A 241 -8.85 16.30 22.22
N ILE A 242 -7.78 15.64 21.76
CA ILE A 242 -7.13 14.57 22.52
C ILE A 242 -6.06 15.21 23.39
N GLN A 243 -6.39 15.46 24.66
CA GLN A 243 -5.51 16.16 25.60
C GLN A 243 -4.74 15.22 26.53
N GLN A 244 -5.16 13.96 26.63
CA GLN A 244 -4.61 13.00 27.58
C GLN A 244 -4.32 11.67 26.90
N TRP A 245 -3.29 11.01 27.41
CA TRP A 245 -2.89 9.67 27.00
C TRP A 245 -2.90 8.77 28.22
N SER A 246 -3.46 7.56 28.09
CA SER A 246 -3.24 6.52 29.08
C SER A 246 -1.86 5.87 28.87
N LYS A 247 -1.49 4.94 29.75
CA LYS A 247 -0.19 4.27 29.71
C LYS A 247 0.05 3.59 28.34
N PRO A 248 1.31 3.39 27.93
CA PRO A 248 1.65 2.56 26.78
C PRO A 248 0.96 1.20 26.86
N ILE A 249 0.57 0.66 25.72
CA ILE A 249 -0.15 -0.61 25.65
C ILE A 249 0.77 -1.77 25.31
N GLN A 250 0.41 -2.94 25.82
CA GLN A 250 0.98 -4.20 25.35
C GLN A 250 0.38 -4.59 24.00
N ALA A 251 1.11 -5.36 23.21
CA ALA A 251 0.66 -5.83 21.91
C ALA A 251 -0.68 -6.58 21.97
N ARG A 252 -0.92 -7.35 23.05
CA ARG A 252 -2.22 -8.02 23.30
C ARG A 252 -3.41 -7.05 23.26
N VAL A 253 -3.26 -5.84 23.81
CA VAL A 253 -4.32 -4.84 23.85
C VAL A 253 -4.59 -4.28 22.45
N ALA A 254 -3.55 -3.99 21.67
CA ALA A 254 -3.72 -3.61 20.26
C ALA A 254 -4.39 -4.72 19.43
N LYS A 255 -4.09 -6.00 19.72
CA LYS A 255 -4.75 -7.14 19.06
C LYS A 255 -6.26 -7.16 19.32
N ASP A 256 -6.66 -6.88 20.55
CA ASP A 256 -8.08 -6.78 20.91
C ASP A 256 -8.80 -5.67 20.14
N TRP A 257 -8.11 -4.57 19.83
CA TRP A 257 -8.66 -3.50 18.99
C TRP A 257 -8.88 -3.94 17.54
N ILE A 258 -8.05 -4.84 17.03
CA ILE A 258 -8.23 -5.34 15.66
C ILE A 258 -9.37 -6.35 15.62
N ALA A 259 -9.54 -7.16 16.66
CA ALA A 259 -10.44 -8.31 16.58
C ALA A 259 -11.85 -8.09 17.17
N LYS A 260 -12.01 -7.12 18.08
CA LYS A 260 -13.29 -6.93 18.80
C LYS A 260 -14.17 -5.80 18.23
N GLY A 261 -13.67 -5.05 17.25
CA GLY A 261 -14.39 -3.92 16.68
C GLY A 261 -15.49 -4.37 15.73
N GLY A 262 -16.40 -3.46 15.41
CA GLY A 262 -17.41 -3.69 14.39
C GLY A 262 -16.80 -3.74 12.99
N PRO A 263 -17.36 -4.50 12.05
CA PRO A 263 -16.85 -4.61 10.68
C PRO A 263 -17.16 -3.37 9.82
N SER A 264 -18.01 -2.46 10.31
CA SER A 264 -18.39 -1.23 9.61
C SER A 264 -18.77 -0.14 10.61
N LEU A 265 -18.75 1.11 10.15
CA LEU A 265 -19.26 2.23 10.93
C LEU A 265 -20.77 2.05 11.14
N PRO A 266 -21.33 2.09 12.36
CA PRO A 266 -22.77 1.93 12.56
C PRO A 266 -23.57 2.99 11.81
N SER A 267 -24.69 2.60 11.18
CA SER A 267 -25.52 3.48 10.34
C SER A 267 -25.99 4.76 11.05
N ARG A 268 -26.16 4.71 12.38
CA ARG A 268 -26.47 5.88 13.21
C ARG A 268 -25.35 6.93 13.16
N ILE A 269 -24.09 6.52 13.22
CA ILE A 269 -22.93 7.41 13.15
C ILE A 269 -22.69 7.84 11.71
N GLN A 270 -22.84 6.93 10.73
CA GLN A 270 -22.68 7.25 9.31
C GLN A 270 -23.54 8.42 8.86
N ARG A 271 -24.77 8.53 9.37
CA ARG A 271 -25.73 9.59 9.04
C ARG A 271 -25.52 10.91 9.81
N GLN A 272 -24.62 10.95 10.79
CA GLN A 272 -24.36 12.20 11.52
C GLN A 272 -23.69 13.22 10.60
N PRO A 273 -24.02 14.51 10.73
CA PRO A 273 -23.40 15.56 9.95
C PRO A 273 -21.91 15.69 10.31
N LEU A 274 -21.07 15.74 9.28
CA LEU A 274 -19.70 16.20 9.41
C LEU A 274 -19.72 17.72 9.54
N SER A 275 -19.12 18.24 10.60
CA SER A 275 -19.01 19.69 10.85
C SER A 275 -17.54 20.13 10.85
N PRO A 276 -17.25 21.44 10.68
CA PRO A 276 -15.89 21.98 10.76
C PRO A 276 -15.18 21.73 12.10
N ALA A 277 -15.92 21.40 13.16
CA ALA A 277 -15.34 21.05 14.45
C ALA A 277 -14.71 19.66 14.45
N HIS A 278 -15.12 18.76 13.53
CA HIS A 278 -14.56 17.42 13.45
C HIS A 278 -13.13 17.46 12.94
N LYS A 279 -12.25 16.84 13.72
CA LYS A 279 -10.84 16.62 13.42
C LYS A 279 -10.63 15.13 13.15
N VAL A 280 -9.67 14.83 12.29
CA VAL A 280 -9.17 13.48 12.07
C VAL A 280 -7.80 13.40 12.71
N PHE A 281 -7.64 12.56 13.72
CA PHE A 281 -6.34 12.25 14.30
C PHE A 281 -5.89 10.89 13.82
N ALA A 282 -4.62 10.78 13.41
CA ALA A 282 -3.99 9.51 13.17
C ALA A 282 -3.05 9.20 14.34
N LEU A 283 -3.32 8.10 15.03
CA LEU A 283 -2.51 7.58 16.13
C LEU A 283 -1.75 6.36 15.63
N ILE A 284 -0.43 6.39 15.71
CA ILE A 284 0.43 5.28 15.30
C ILE A 284 0.91 4.55 16.54
N TYR A 285 0.70 3.23 16.56
CA TYR A 285 1.22 2.34 17.59
C TYR A 285 2.26 1.42 16.94
N GLU A 286 3.53 1.68 17.22
CA GLU A 286 4.66 0.87 16.76
C GLU A 286 5.03 -0.17 17.81
N PHE A 287 5.33 -1.37 17.35
CA PHE A 287 5.76 -2.49 18.17
C PHE A 287 6.99 -3.14 17.55
N GLU A 288 7.95 -3.49 18.39
CA GLU A 288 9.13 -4.25 17.99
C GLU A 288 9.05 -5.66 18.57
N LYS A 289 9.13 -6.68 17.72
CA LYS A 289 9.33 -8.08 18.16
C LYS A 289 10.82 -8.38 18.07
N ASN A 290 11.45 -8.72 19.20
CA ASN A 290 12.90 -8.88 19.32
C ASN A 290 13.41 -10.33 19.20
N CYS A 291 12.53 -11.32 19.07
CA CYS A 291 12.90 -12.73 18.91
C CYS A 291 11.81 -13.48 18.15
N ASP A 292 12.19 -14.57 17.48
CA ASP A 292 11.25 -15.42 16.73
C ASP A 292 10.46 -16.34 17.68
N ASP A 293 11.14 -17.01 18.61
CA ASP A 293 10.59 -18.09 19.46
C ASP A 293 10.52 -17.74 20.95
N CYS A 294 10.02 -16.55 21.28
CA CYS A 294 9.91 -16.13 22.68
C CYS A 294 8.70 -16.81 23.35
N GLU A 295 8.93 -17.56 24.44
CA GLU A 295 7.85 -18.20 25.22
C GLU A 295 6.83 -17.19 25.77
N ASN A 296 7.27 -15.96 26.07
CA ASN A 296 6.42 -14.90 26.59
C ASN A 296 6.28 -13.75 25.58
N ILE A 297 5.11 -13.68 24.94
CA ILE A 297 4.80 -12.67 23.92
C ILE A 297 4.68 -11.25 24.49
N ASP A 298 4.27 -11.12 25.75
CA ASP A 298 4.03 -9.82 26.37
C ASP A 298 5.34 -9.11 26.73
N THR A 299 6.45 -9.86 26.85
CA THR A 299 7.81 -9.30 26.98
C THR A 299 8.54 -9.22 25.63
N ALA A 300 8.17 -10.05 24.66
CA ALA A 300 8.80 -10.10 23.35
C ALA A 300 8.40 -8.96 22.40
N ILE A 301 7.17 -8.47 22.55
CA ILE A 301 6.63 -7.39 21.71
C ILE A 301 6.44 -6.15 22.56
N VAL A 302 7.35 -5.19 22.37
CA VAL A 302 7.37 -3.94 23.15
C VAL A 302 6.88 -2.80 22.28
N GLN A 303 6.02 -1.94 22.83
CA GLN A 303 5.63 -0.71 22.14
C GLN A 303 6.81 0.27 22.12
N THR A 304 7.13 0.79 20.94
CA THR A 304 8.23 1.76 20.76
C THR A 304 7.71 3.17 21.00
N ILE A 305 8.20 3.87 22.03
CA ILE A 305 7.84 5.27 22.34
C ILE A 305 9.10 6.04 22.77
N PRO A 306 9.43 7.19 22.12
CA PRO A 306 8.78 7.72 20.91
C PRO A 306 8.95 6.75 19.74
N GLY A 307 8.05 6.87 18.76
CA GLY A 307 8.14 6.16 17.49
C GLY A 307 9.39 6.49 16.70
N ARG A 308 9.81 5.59 15.80
CA ARG A 308 10.98 5.81 14.95
C ARG A 308 10.70 6.81 13.83
N LEU A 309 9.45 6.87 13.39
CA LEU A 309 9.00 7.72 12.30
C LEU A 309 7.87 8.64 12.79
N GLN A 310 7.77 9.80 12.17
CA GLN A 310 6.66 10.71 12.37
C GLN A 310 5.40 10.16 11.71
N THR A 311 4.23 10.52 12.26
CA THR A 311 2.94 10.06 11.72
C THR A 311 2.76 10.39 10.24
N LYS A 312 3.25 11.56 9.78
CA LYS A 312 3.18 11.93 8.36
C LYS A 312 3.97 10.97 7.47
N GLU A 313 5.13 10.50 7.92
CA GLU A 313 5.95 9.54 7.17
C GLU A 313 5.24 8.19 7.05
N HIS A 314 4.66 7.70 8.16
CA HIS A 314 3.79 6.52 8.13
C HIS A 314 2.63 6.67 7.15
N LEU A 315 1.93 7.81 7.17
CA LEU A 315 0.75 8.02 6.34
C LEU A 315 1.10 8.21 4.85
N SER A 316 2.27 8.76 4.54
CA SER A 316 2.77 8.86 3.17
C SER A 316 3.04 7.47 2.57
N MET A 317 3.64 6.57 3.35
CA MET A 317 3.91 5.19 2.94
C MET A 317 2.65 4.31 2.81
N THR A 318 1.49 4.83 3.21
CA THR A 318 0.20 4.13 3.15
C THR A 318 -0.78 4.78 2.18
N SER A 319 -0.32 5.76 1.38
CA SER A 319 -1.13 6.54 0.44
C SER A 319 -2.29 7.31 1.07
N VAL A 320 -2.18 7.62 2.37
CA VAL A 320 -3.13 8.46 3.10
C VAL A 320 -2.72 9.94 3.05
N TRP A 321 -1.42 10.23 2.91
CA TRP A 321 -0.86 11.59 2.89
C TRP A 321 -0.28 11.95 1.52
N GLU A 322 -1.09 11.84 0.48
CA GLU A 322 -0.76 12.19 -0.92
C GLU A 322 -1.65 13.32 -1.45
#